data_AF-K8FHW1-F1
#
_entry.id   AF-K8FHW1-F1
#
_cell.length_a   1.000
_cell.length_b   1.000
_cell.length_c   1.000
_cell.angle_alpha   90.00
_cell.angle_beta   90.00
_cell.angle_gamma   90.00
#
_symmetry.space_group_name_H-M   'P 1'
#
loop_
_entity.id
_entity.type
_entity.pdbx_description
1 polymer ?
#
loop_
_entity_poly.entity_id
_entity_poly.type
_entity_poly.pdbx_seq_one_letter_code
_entity_poly.pdbx_strand_id
1 'polypeptide(L)'
;MGAKSKDGCDTPACSSKDDMMRMMRAVVRERTTTSKSELGENLASSSSSATETARDKKENDAARVQKATVGREEEEERILNATIATCPLSREDLGTGTWGLLHTIAAHFPEKPSTVEKVQARRFFDALGDLYPCTVCKEDFRRDIDEHPPDVSSREALSAWVCERHNEVNAKLGKPTLGCALKTLDKRWKNGGARCGGSTPSE
;
A
#
# COMPACT_ATOMS: atom_id res chain seq x y z
N MET A 1 -11.56 5.71 31.27
CA MET A 1 -11.73 6.71 30.18
C MET A 1 -10.48 6.67 29.33
N GLY A 2 -10.50 5.92 28.22
CA GLY A 2 -9.33 5.74 27.36
C GLY A 2 -8.99 7.02 26.61
N ALA A 3 -7.71 7.38 26.57
CA ALA A 3 -7.20 8.50 25.81
C ALA A 3 -7.54 8.29 24.32
N LYS A 4 -8.35 9.17 23.74
CA LYS A 4 -8.56 9.21 22.29
C LYS A 4 -7.23 9.58 21.64
N SER A 5 -6.80 8.80 20.65
CA SER A 5 -5.63 9.11 19.83
C SER A 5 -5.79 10.51 19.23
N LYS A 6 -4.71 11.31 19.32
CA LYS A 6 -4.72 12.74 18.93
C LYS A 6 -4.99 12.96 17.44
N ASP A 7 -4.89 11.92 16.62
CA ASP A 7 -5.03 12.00 15.16
C ASP A 7 -6.35 11.42 14.64
N GLY A 8 -7.25 10.97 15.54
CA GLY A 8 -8.60 10.55 15.18
C GLY A 8 -8.70 9.29 14.31
N CYS A 9 -7.60 8.59 14.06
CA CYS A 9 -7.59 7.36 13.27
C CYS A 9 -6.90 6.20 14.02
N ASP A 10 -7.69 5.41 14.74
CA ASP A 10 -7.25 4.24 15.52
C ASP A 10 -7.18 2.94 14.69
N THR A 11 -6.92 3.03 13.39
CA THR A 11 -6.99 1.88 12.48
C THR A 11 -5.61 1.50 11.92
N PRO A 12 -5.37 0.23 11.55
CA PRO A 12 -4.08 -0.20 11.01
C PRO A 12 -3.60 0.65 9.82
N ALA A 13 -4.54 1.09 8.97
CA ALA A 13 -4.29 1.96 7.82
C ALA A 13 -3.71 3.33 8.19
N CYS A 14 -3.88 3.76 9.44
CA CYS A 14 -3.41 5.06 9.96
C CYS A 14 -2.27 4.94 10.97
N SER A 15 -1.67 3.75 11.10
CA SER A 15 -0.50 3.58 11.98
C SER A 15 0.64 4.51 11.53
N SER A 16 1.22 5.26 12.46
CA SER A 16 2.21 6.30 12.17
C SER A 16 3.47 5.70 11.50
N LYS A 17 4.32 6.55 10.90
CA LYS A 17 5.62 6.09 10.36
C LYS A 17 6.44 5.34 11.40
N ASP A 18 6.38 5.77 12.66
CA ASP A 18 7.08 5.09 13.75
C ASP A 18 6.43 3.75 14.10
N ASP A 19 5.12 3.63 13.99
CA ASP A 19 4.40 2.37 14.18
C ASP A 19 4.62 1.40 13.01
N MET A 20 4.63 1.89 11.78
CA MET A 20 5.00 1.12 10.58
C MET A 20 6.44 0.62 10.69
N MET A 21 7.38 1.49 11.04
CA MET A 21 8.78 1.10 11.23
C MET A 21 8.94 0.16 12.42
N ARG A 22 8.14 0.30 13.48
CA ARG A 22 8.09 -0.65 14.61
C ARG A 22 7.55 -2.00 14.17
N MET A 23 6.50 -2.05 13.35
CA MET A 23 5.92 -3.28 12.80
C MET A 23 6.89 -3.97 11.83
N MET A 24 7.50 -3.23 10.90
CA MET A 24 8.53 -3.79 10.00
C MET A 24 9.73 -4.32 10.79
N ARG A 25 10.18 -3.59 11.82
CA ARG A 25 11.21 -4.08 12.75
C ARG A 25 10.76 -5.32 13.53
N ALA A 26 9.47 -5.46 13.86
CA ALA A 26 8.93 -6.65 14.53
C ALA A 26 8.90 -7.87 13.59
N VAL A 27 8.46 -7.71 12.33
CA VAL A 27 8.49 -8.76 11.30
C VAL A 27 9.92 -9.19 10.99
N VAL A 28 10.84 -8.22 10.87
CA VAL A 28 12.27 -8.51 10.72
C VAL A 28 12.83 -9.16 11.99
N ARG A 29 12.39 -8.77 13.20
CA ARG A 29 12.77 -9.45 14.45
C ARG A 29 12.28 -10.89 14.50
N GLU A 30 11.06 -11.19 14.08
CA GLU A 30 10.57 -12.58 14.01
C GLU A 30 11.38 -13.42 13.02
N ARG A 31 11.64 -12.88 11.82
CA ARG A 31 12.51 -13.53 10.81
C ARG A 31 13.96 -13.69 11.28
N THR A 32 14.47 -12.70 12.01
CA THR A 32 15.84 -12.73 12.54
C THR A 32 15.94 -13.52 13.84
N THR A 33 14.89 -13.73 14.63
CA THR A 33 14.92 -14.70 15.73
C THR A 33 15.00 -16.13 15.19
N THR A 34 14.45 -16.37 14.01
CA THR A 34 14.64 -17.63 13.26
C THR A 34 16.05 -17.74 12.66
N SER A 35 16.72 -16.62 12.37
CA SER A 35 18.02 -16.59 11.68
C SER A 35 19.23 -16.27 12.59
N LYS A 36 19.05 -15.69 13.78
CA LYS A 36 20.10 -15.31 14.75
C LYS A 36 20.40 -16.38 15.80
N SER A 37 19.89 -17.60 15.63
CA SER A 37 20.60 -18.76 16.16
C SER A 37 21.92 -19.02 15.42
N GLU A 38 22.16 -18.32 14.29
CA GLU A 38 23.32 -18.55 13.43
C GLU A 38 24.09 -17.23 13.21
N LEU A 39 25.21 -17.10 13.94
CA LEU A 39 26.37 -16.21 13.73
C LEU A 39 26.24 -14.70 14.04
N GLY A 40 27.19 -14.23 14.88
CA GLY A 40 27.37 -12.84 15.29
C GLY A 40 28.73 -12.23 14.92
N GLU A 41 28.84 -10.93 15.23
CA GLU A 41 30.07 -10.10 15.40
C GLU A 41 30.87 -9.75 14.12
N ASN A 42 31.48 -8.58 13.87
CA ASN A 42 31.65 -7.28 14.55
C ASN A 42 32.46 -6.31 13.62
N LEU A 43 32.27 -4.97 13.80
CA LEU A 43 33.23 -3.82 13.68
C LEU A 43 34.08 -3.59 12.39
N ALA A 44 34.67 -2.44 12.06
CA ALA A 44 34.38 -0.99 12.10
C ALA A 44 35.60 -0.26 11.48
N SER A 45 35.35 0.74 10.61
CA SER A 45 36.11 2.02 10.41
C SER A 45 37.63 1.94 10.03
N SER A 46 38.33 2.88 9.39
CA SER A 46 38.24 4.35 9.26
C SER A 46 39.15 4.88 8.12
N SER A 47 38.95 6.18 7.83
CA SER A 47 39.56 7.14 6.88
C SER A 47 41.07 7.43 6.95
N SER A 48 41.59 8.13 5.92
CA SER A 48 42.38 9.37 6.10
C SER A 48 42.34 10.29 4.85
N SER A 49 42.66 11.58 5.04
CA SER A 49 42.35 12.75 4.18
C SER A 49 43.63 13.53 3.79
N ALA A 50 43.63 14.23 2.64
CA ALA A 50 44.70 15.15 2.19
C ALA A 50 44.13 16.43 1.51
N THR A 51 44.84 17.56 1.66
CA THR A 51 44.42 18.95 1.37
C THR A 51 44.97 19.54 0.05
N GLU A 52 44.18 20.32 -0.72
CA GLU A 52 44.51 20.93 -2.05
C GLU A 52 44.43 22.49 -2.09
N THR A 53 45.13 23.13 -3.05
CA THR A 53 45.39 24.60 -3.17
C THR A 53 44.52 25.37 -4.20
N ALA A 54 44.66 26.70 -4.27
CA ALA A 54 43.67 27.63 -4.83
C ALA A 54 43.71 27.96 -6.35
N ARG A 55 44.74 27.55 -7.11
CA ARG A 55 44.72 27.64 -8.60
C ARG A 55 43.87 26.55 -9.22
N ASP A 56 43.69 25.46 -8.49
CA ASP A 56 42.84 24.33 -8.83
C ASP A 56 41.35 24.68 -8.76
N LYS A 57 40.97 25.83 -8.19
CA LYS A 57 39.58 26.14 -7.79
C LYS A 57 38.62 26.35 -8.97
N LYS A 58 39.08 26.88 -10.11
CA LYS A 58 38.21 27.26 -11.25
C LYS A 58 38.00 26.12 -12.26
N GLU A 59 39.01 25.26 -12.43
CA GLU A 59 38.90 23.98 -13.13
C GLU A 59 38.19 22.95 -12.23
N ASN A 60 38.40 23.02 -10.91
CA ASN A 60 37.63 22.27 -9.92
C ASN A 60 36.15 22.59 -9.96
N ASP A 61 35.70 23.82 -10.17
CA ASP A 61 34.25 24.11 -10.10
C ASP A 61 33.48 23.45 -11.27
N ALA A 62 34.04 23.43 -12.49
CA ALA A 62 33.45 22.72 -13.63
C ALA A 62 33.55 21.19 -13.47
N ALA A 63 34.71 20.69 -13.02
CA ALA A 63 34.91 19.27 -12.71
C ALA A 63 34.06 18.80 -11.52
N ARG A 64 33.77 19.67 -10.54
CA ARG A 64 32.92 19.41 -9.37
C ARG A 64 31.45 19.41 -9.75
N VAL A 65 31.02 20.27 -10.67
CA VAL A 65 29.67 20.22 -11.24
C VAL A 65 29.48 18.92 -12.03
N GLN A 66 30.44 18.55 -12.90
CA GLN A 66 30.39 17.27 -13.63
C GLN A 66 30.45 16.05 -12.69
N LYS A 67 31.31 16.07 -11.67
CA LYS A 67 31.41 14.99 -10.67
C LYS A 67 30.14 14.88 -9.81
N ALA A 68 29.48 16.01 -9.53
CA ALA A 68 28.19 16.03 -8.84
C ALA A 68 27.05 15.52 -9.71
N THR A 69 27.06 15.77 -11.02
CA THR A 69 26.05 15.21 -11.95
C THR A 69 26.26 13.72 -12.17
N VAL A 70 27.51 13.27 -12.38
CA VAL A 70 27.86 11.85 -12.51
C VAL A 70 27.51 11.10 -11.23
N GLY A 71 27.85 11.64 -10.06
CA GLY A 71 27.49 11.04 -8.78
C GLY A 71 25.97 10.97 -8.51
N ARG A 72 25.17 11.83 -9.15
CA ARG A 72 23.70 11.80 -9.04
C ARG A 72 23.10 10.74 -9.98
N GLU A 73 23.62 10.61 -11.18
CA GLU A 73 23.21 9.58 -12.15
C GLU A 73 23.60 8.17 -11.66
N GLU A 74 24.80 8.01 -11.11
CA GLU A 74 25.25 6.75 -10.49
C GLU A 74 24.40 6.39 -9.26
N GLU A 75 23.98 7.37 -8.45
CA GLU A 75 23.08 7.14 -7.32
C GLU A 75 21.68 6.74 -7.78
N GLU A 76 21.15 7.39 -8.82
CA GLU A 76 19.87 7.06 -9.43
C GLU A 76 19.89 5.64 -10.02
N GLU A 77 20.96 5.26 -10.70
CA GLU A 77 21.15 3.90 -11.22
C GLU A 77 21.30 2.86 -10.11
N ARG A 78 21.99 3.18 -9.02
CA ARG A 78 22.07 2.30 -7.84
C ARG A 78 20.71 2.09 -7.18
N ILE A 79 19.92 3.16 -7.02
CA ILE A 79 18.56 3.08 -6.48
C ILE A 79 17.66 2.30 -7.44
N LEU A 80 17.79 2.54 -8.74
CA LEU A 80 17.05 1.82 -9.76
C LEU A 80 17.40 0.33 -9.75
N ASN A 81 18.67 -0.05 -9.72
CA ASN A 81 19.08 -1.45 -9.64
C ASN A 81 18.65 -2.12 -8.32
N ALA A 82 18.62 -1.38 -7.21
CA ALA A 82 18.06 -1.87 -5.95
C ALA A 82 16.53 -2.06 -6.00
N THR A 83 15.81 -1.31 -6.84
CA THR A 83 14.34 -1.43 -7.01
C THR A 83 13.93 -2.37 -8.15
N ILE A 84 14.76 -2.54 -9.18
CA ILE A 84 14.63 -3.54 -10.27
C ILE A 84 14.69 -4.97 -9.72
N ALA A 85 15.21 -5.18 -8.50
CA ALA A 85 15.09 -6.45 -7.78
C ALA A 85 13.63 -6.92 -7.64
N THR A 86 12.65 -6.01 -7.77
CA THR A 86 11.23 -6.35 -7.91
C THR A 86 10.79 -6.21 -9.37
N CYS A 87 10.35 -7.32 -9.96
CA CYS A 87 9.76 -7.32 -11.30
C CYS A 87 8.50 -6.43 -11.37
N PRO A 88 8.13 -5.88 -12.54
CA PRO A 88 6.82 -5.28 -12.73
C PRO A 88 5.71 -6.23 -12.27
N LEU A 89 4.64 -5.68 -11.71
CA LEU A 89 3.56 -6.49 -11.14
C LEU A 89 2.94 -7.41 -12.20
N SER A 90 2.77 -8.68 -11.84
CA SER A 90 1.93 -9.59 -12.60
C SER A 90 0.47 -9.13 -12.55
N ARG A 91 -0.38 -9.67 -13.43
CA ARG A 91 -1.82 -9.41 -13.42
C ARG A 91 -2.43 -9.78 -12.06
N GLU A 92 -1.94 -10.87 -11.47
CA GLU A 92 -2.41 -11.43 -10.21
C GLU A 92 -1.99 -10.56 -9.01
N ASP A 93 -0.74 -10.08 -9.00
CA ASP A 93 -0.25 -9.17 -7.95
C ASP A 93 -0.94 -7.81 -8.02
N LEU A 94 -1.09 -7.27 -9.24
CA LEU A 94 -1.83 -6.03 -9.47
C LEU A 94 -3.29 -6.16 -9.03
N GLY A 95 -3.95 -7.27 -9.39
CA GLY A 95 -5.32 -7.58 -8.97
C GLY A 95 -5.44 -7.65 -7.45
N THR A 96 -4.52 -8.38 -6.80
CA THR A 96 -4.48 -8.51 -5.34
C THR A 96 -4.31 -7.16 -4.64
N GLY A 97 -3.37 -6.34 -5.11
CA GLY A 97 -3.14 -4.99 -4.58
C GLY A 97 -4.34 -4.07 -4.79
N THR A 98 -4.97 -4.14 -5.96
CA THR A 98 -6.14 -3.34 -6.29
C THR A 98 -7.31 -3.71 -5.40
N TRP A 99 -7.67 -4.99 -5.28
CA TRP A 99 -8.76 -5.41 -4.38
C TRP A 99 -8.48 -5.03 -2.93
N GLY A 100 -7.22 -5.12 -2.48
CA GLY A 100 -6.81 -4.61 -1.17
C GLY A 100 -7.13 -3.13 -0.99
N LEU A 101 -6.81 -2.30 -1.97
CA LEU A 101 -7.16 -0.88 -1.98
C LEU A 101 -8.69 -0.66 -1.95
N LEU A 102 -9.44 -1.30 -2.85
CA LEU A 102 -10.89 -1.07 -2.98
C LEU A 102 -11.65 -1.45 -1.71
N HIS A 103 -11.35 -2.61 -1.14
CA HIS A 103 -11.97 -3.05 0.10
C HIS A 103 -11.61 -2.16 1.28
N THR A 104 -10.37 -1.64 1.33
CA THR A 104 -9.95 -0.70 2.37
C THR A 104 -10.67 0.65 2.21
N ILE A 105 -10.79 1.18 1.00
CA ILE A 105 -11.59 2.39 0.74
C ILE A 105 -13.02 2.21 1.24
N ALA A 106 -13.67 1.10 0.89
CA ALA A 106 -15.04 0.81 1.30
C ALA A 106 -15.17 0.63 2.83
N ALA A 107 -14.24 -0.07 3.47
CA ALA A 107 -14.23 -0.30 4.91
C ALA A 107 -14.10 0.98 5.74
N HIS A 108 -13.46 2.01 5.18
CA HIS A 108 -13.24 3.32 5.79
C HIS A 108 -14.15 4.43 5.23
N PHE A 109 -15.06 4.09 4.32
CA PHE A 109 -16.04 5.04 3.80
C PHE A 109 -16.99 5.50 4.93
N PRO A 110 -17.51 6.74 4.92
CA PRO A 110 -18.38 7.21 5.99
C PRO A 110 -19.70 6.45 6.05
N GLU A 111 -20.21 6.23 7.26
CA GLU A 111 -21.57 5.68 7.45
C GLU A 111 -22.65 6.62 6.84
N LYS A 112 -22.39 7.93 6.91
CA LYS A 112 -23.24 8.99 6.35
C LYS A 112 -22.39 9.91 5.46
N PRO A 113 -22.13 9.50 4.20
CA PRO A 113 -21.25 10.24 3.32
C PRO A 113 -21.91 11.52 2.82
N SER A 114 -21.13 12.60 2.77
CA SER A 114 -21.48 13.87 2.15
C SER A 114 -21.67 13.72 0.64
N THR A 115 -22.32 14.71 0.03
CA THR A 115 -22.49 14.76 -1.44
C THR A 115 -21.15 14.70 -2.16
N VAL A 116 -20.13 15.38 -1.64
CA VAL A 116 -18.78 15.39 -2.25
C VAL A 116 -18.15 13.99 -2.18
N GLU A 117 -18.19 13.33 -1.02
CA GLU A 117 -17.63 11.97 -0.87
C GLU A 117 -18.32 10.97 -1.80
N LYS A 118 -19.64 11.05 -1.96
CA LYS A 118 -20.40 10.23 -2.92
C LYS A 118 -19.94 10.44 -4.36
N VAL A 119 -19.78 11.70 -4.77
CA VAL A 119 -19.33 12.04 -6.14
C VAL A 119 -17.91 11.54 -6.38
N GLN A 120 -17.02 11.74 -5.41
CA GLN A 120 -15.62 11.32 -5.54
C GLN A 120 -15.48 9.80 -5.57
N ALA A 121 -16.25 9.08 -4.75
CA ALA A 121 -16.27 7.62 -4.78
C ALA A 121 -16.72 7.09 -6.16
N ARG A 122 -17.81 7.61 -6.74
CA ARG A 122 -18.25 7.20 -8.10
C ARG A 122 -17.17 7.47 -9.15
N ARG A 123 -16.64 8.70 -9.17
CA ARG A 123 -15.57 9.09 -10.10
C ARG A 123 -14.33 8.22 -9.97
N PHE A 124 -13.99 7.81 -8.76
CA PHE A 124 -12.87 6.90 -8.52
C PHE A 124 -13.10 5.54 -9.19
N PHE A 125 -14.27 4.92 -9.01
CA PHE A 125 -14.58 3.64 -9.65
C PHE A 125 -14.69 3.78 -11.17
N ASP A 126 -15.24 4.90 -11.67
CA ASP A 126 -15.29 5.15 -13.10
C ASP A 126 -13.89 5.26 -13.72
N ALA A 127 -13.02 6.07 -13.11
CA ALA A 127 -11.64 6.22 -13.54
C ALA A 127 -10.88 4.88 -13.45
N LEU A 128 -11.14 4.08 -12.43
CA LEU A 128 -10.56 2.74 -12.32
C LEU A 128 -11.00 1.85 -13.50
N GLY A 129 -12.29 1.87 -13.84
CA GLY A 129 -12.86 1.16 -14.98
C GLY A 129 -12.28 1.59 -16.34
N ASP A 130 -11.77 2.82 -16.45
CA ASP A 130 -11.19 3.32 -17.71
C ASP A 130 -9.66 3.15 -17.79
N LEU A 131 -8.98 3.11 -16.64
CA LEU A 131 -7.52 3.15 -16.55
C LEU A 131 -6.88 1.83 -16.15
N TYR A 132 -7.66 0.80 -15.81
CA TYR A 132 -7.08 -0.46 -15.34
C TYR A 132 -6.16 -1.10 -16.41
N PRO A 133 -4.89 -1.44 -16.10
CA PRO A 133 -3.90 -1.82 -17.11
C PRO A 133 -4.18 -3.13 -17.87
N CYS A 134 -4.87 -4.07 -17.22
CA CYS A 134 -5.26 -5.32 -17.87
C CYS A 134 -6.48 -5.07 -18.77
N THR A 135 -6.29 -5.02 -20.09
CA THR A 135 -7.36 -4.71 -21.06
C THR A 135 -8.63 -5.53 -20.87
N VAL A 136 -8.50 -6.87 -20.78
CA VAL A 136 -9.67 -7.75 -20.60
C VAL A 136 -10.35 -7.57 -19.24
N CYS A 137 -9.57 -7.33 -18.19
CA CYS A 137 -10.10 -7.08 -16.85
C CYS A 137 -10.82 -5.73 -16.79
N LYS A 138 -10.26 -4.72 -17.46
CA LYS A 138 -10.79 -3.37 -17.58
C LYS A 138 -12.14 -3.38 -18.30
N GLU A 139 -12.20 -3.98 -19.49
CA GLU A 139 -13.43 -4.05 -20.29
C GLU A 139 -14.55 -4.79 -19.55
N ASP A 140 -14.21 -5.86 -18.84
CA ASP A 140 -15.16 -6.60 -18.01
C ASP A 140 -15.66 -5.77 -16.84
N PHE A 141 -14.77 -5.11 -16.10
CA PHE A 141 -15.14 -4.27 -14.95
C PHE A 141 -15.92 -3.02 -15.38
N ARG A 142 -15.61 -2.43 -16.53
CA ARG A 142 -16.34 -1.27 -17.07
C ARG A 142 -17.81 -1.61 -17.36
N ARG A 143 -18.05 -2.74 -18.06
CA ARG A 143 -19.41 -3.24 -18.31
C ARG A 143 -20.15 -3.53 -16.99
N ASP A 144 -19.46 -4.17 -16.05
CA ASP A 144 -20.02 -4.52 -14.76
C ASP A 144 -20.40 -3.29 -13.92
N ILE A 145 -19.62 -2.20 -13.96
CA ILE A 145 -20.00 -0.92 -13.35
C ILE A 145 -21.22 -0.31 -14.04
N ASP A 146 -21.33 -0.41 -15.36
CA ASP A 146 -22.48 0.15 -16.10
C ASP A 146 -23.79 -0.59 -15.76
N GLU A 147 -23.72 -1.91 -15.61
CA GLU A 147 -24.85 -2.74 -15.21
C GLU A 147 -25.18 -2.61 -13.72
N HIS A 148 -24.15 -2.48 -12.89
CA HIS A 148 -24.26 -2.43 -11.44
C HIS A 148 -23.48 -1.23 -10.86
N PRO A 149 -24.03 0.00 -10.96
CA PRO A 149 -23.32 1.20 -10.53
C PRO A 149 -22.98 1.19 -9.02
N PRO A 150 -21.88 1.84 -8.58
CA PRO A 150 -21.44 1.82 -7.18
C PRO A 150 -22.50 2.40 -6.24
N ASP A 151 -22.89 1.61 -5.24
CA ASP A 151 -23.73 2.10 -4.16
C ASP A 151 -22.87 2.81 -3.11
N VAL A 152 -22.83 4.13 -3.20
CA VAL A 152 -22.10 5.02 -2.29
C VAL A 152 -23.04 5.66 -1.26
N SER A 153 -24.21 5.08 -1.01
CA SER A 153 -25.19 5.63 -0.05
C SER A 153 -24.70 5.59 1.40
N SER A 154 -23.90 4.57 1.75
CA SER A 154 -23.30 4.36 3.06
C SER A 154 -22.03 3.49 2.95
N ARG A 155 -21.29 3.37 4.05
CA ARG A 155 -20.17 2.43 4.19
C ARG A 155 -20.58 0.99 3.92
N GLU A 156 -21.70 0.57 4.50
CA GLU A 156 -22.23 -0.78 4.35
C GLU A 156 -22.55 -1.09 2.90
N ALA A 157 -23.27 -0.18 2.24
CA ALA A 157 -23.68 -0.34 0.84
C ALA A 157 -22.46 -0.42 -0.09
N LEU A 158 -21.46 0.45 0.11
CA LEU A 158 -20.25 0.42 -0.70
C LEU A 158 -19.41 -0.83 -0.46
N SER A 159 -19.32 -1.29 0.80
CA SER A 159 -18.59 -2.51 1.15
C SER A 159 -19.24 -3.76 0.53
N ALA A 160 -20.58 -3.83 0.58
CA ALA A 160 -21.33 -4.90 -0.05
C ALA A 160 -21.12 -4.88 -1.58
N TRP A 161 -21.26 -3.72 -2.21
CA TRP A 161 -21.05 -3.55 -3.64
C TRP A 161 -19.65 -4.01 -4.08
N VAL A 162 -18.59 -3.56 -3.42
CA VAL A 162 -17.21 -4.00 -3.74
C VAL A 162 -17.03 -5.51 -3.55
N CYS A 163 -17.65 -6.09 -2.52
CA CYS A 163 -17.62 -7.54 -2.29
C CYS A 163 -18.33 -8.32 -3.40
N GLU A 164 -19.51 -7.89 -3.82
CA GLU A 164 -20.27 -8.54 -4.89
C GLU A 164 -19.49 -8.53 -6.20
N ARG A 165 -18.92 -7.38 -6.59
CA ARG A 165 -18.09 -7.28 -7.80
C ARG A 165 -16.83 -8.15 -7.73
N HIS A 166 -16.20 -8.23 -6.55
CA HIS A 166 -15.08 -9.15 -6.36
C HIS A 166 -15.53 -10.63 -6.44
N ASN A 167 -16.73 -10.97 -5.96
CA ASN A 167 -17.29 -12.30 -6.08
C ASN A 167 -17.61 -12.69 -7.53
N GLU A 168 -18.05 -11.76 -8.36
CA GLU A 168 -18.23 -12.00 -9.81
C GLU A 168 -16.92 -12.40 -10.47
N VAL A 169 -15.83 -11.69 -10.16
CA VAL A 169 -14.48 -12.07 -10.65
C VAL A 169 -14.05 -13.42 -10.06
N ASN A 170 -14.31 -13.68 -8.79
CA ASN A 170 -14.01 -14.98 -8.18
C ASN A 170 -14.75 -16.12 -8.91
N ALA A 171 -16.03 -15.95 -9.21
CA ALA A 171 -16.83 -16.94 -9.95
C ALA A 171 -16.25 -17.20 -11.34
N LYS A 172 -15.90 -16.15 -12.10
CA LYS A 172 -15.24 -16.26 -13.43
C LYS A 172 -13.91 -17.02 -13.36
N LEU A 173 -13.19 -16.90 -12.24
CA LEU A 173 -11.91 -17.56 -12.00
C LEU A 173 -12.04 -18.93 -11.29
N GLY A 174 -13.27 -19.42 -11.03
CA GLY A 174 -13.51 -20.68 -10.30
C GLY A 174 -13.05 -20.64 -8.84
N LYS A 175 -12.99 -19.46 -8.22
CA LYS A 175 -12.61 -19.25 -6.83
C LYS A 175 -13.85 -19.22 -5.92
N PRO A 176 -13.72 -19.58 -4.63
CA PRO A 176 -14.81 -19.48 -3.67
C PRO A 176 -15.27 -18.02 -3.50
N THR A 177 -16.58 -17.84 -3.30
CA THR A 177 -17.18 -16.54 -2.96
C THR A 177 -17.23 -16.32 -1.45
N LEU A 178 -17.14 -15.05 -1.02
CA LEU A 178 -17.29 -14.65 0.38
C LEU A 178 -18.65 -13.99 0.60
N GLY A 179 -19.31 -14.25 1.73
CA GLY A 179 -20.55 -13.55 2.07
C GLY A 179 -20.32 -12.05 2.32
N CYS A 180 -21.12 -11.19 1.69
CA CYS A 180 -20.93 -9.74 1.69
C CYS A 180 -21.55 -8.99 2.87
N ALA A 181 -21.94 -9.71 3.94
CA ALA A 181 -22.42 -9.07 5.17
C ALA A 181 -21.31 -8.22 5.81
N LEU A 182 -21.66 -7.02 6.27
CA LEU A 182 -20.70 -6.04 6.81
C LEU A 182 -19.83 -6.62 7.93
N LYS A 183 -20.39 -7.44 8.82
CA LYS A 183 -19.64 -8.13 9.89
C LYS A 183 -18.51 -9.01 9.35
N THR A 184 -18.76 -9.73 8.26
CA THR A 184 -17.76 -10.58 7.60
C THR A 184 -16.68 -9.73 6.95
N LEU A 185 -17.08 -8.65 6.26
CA LEU A 185 -16.17 -7.74 5.59
C LEU A 185 -15.31 -6.96 6.59
N ASP A 186 -15.87 -6.47 7.68
CA ASP A 186 -15.15 -5.75 8.74
C ASP A 186 -14.07 -6.63 9.38
N LYS A 187 -14.38 -7.91 9.62
CA LYS A 187 -13.39 -8.87 10.12
C LYS A 187 -12.19 -9.01 9.18
N ARG A 188 -12.40 -8.94 7.86
CA ARG A 188 -11.36 -9.13 6.86
C ARG A 188 -10.61 -7.85 6.49
N TRP A 189 -11.31 -6.73 6.40
CA TRP A 189 -10.82 -5.51 5.75
C TRP A 189 -10.70 -4.29 6.67
N LYS A 190 -11.27 -4.35 7.88
CA LYS A 190 -11.25 -3.22 8.83
C LYS A 190 -10.55 -3.55 10.14
N ASN A 191 -11.06 -4.56 10.85
CA ASN A 191 -10.66 -4.88 12.22
C ASN A 191 -9.57 -5.98 12.28
N GLY A 192 -9.52 -6.84 11.26
CA GLY A 192 -8.68 -8.02 11.26
C GLY A 192 -9.19 -9.15 12.17
N GLY A 193 -8.63 -10.34 12.01
CA GLY A 193 -8.89 -11.49 12.90
C GLY A 193 -7.95 -11.53 14.10
N ALA A 194 -8.05 -12.58 14.93
CA ALA A 194 -7.17 -12.78 16.10
C ALA A 194 -5.67 -12.73 15.75
N ARG A 195 -5.28 -13.14 14.53
CA ARG A 195 -3.89 -13.08 14.05
C ARG A 195 -3.40 -11.66 13.73
N CYS A 196 -4.32 -10.70 13.61
CA CYS A 196 -4.03 -9.29 13.33
C CYS A 196 -4.10 -8.42 14.59
N GLY A 197 -4.28 -9.02 15.78
CA GLY A 197 -4.39 -8.29 17.05
C GLY A 197 -5.71 -7.54 17.24
N GLY A 198 -6.72 -7.78 16.39
CA GLY A 198 -8.02 -7.11 16.50
C GLY A 198 -8.73 -7.49 17.81
N SER A 199 -9.12 -6.49 18.60
CA SER A 199 -10.03 -6.68 19.73
C SER A 199 -11.38 -7.16 19.19
N THR A 200 -11.87 -8.28 19.73
CA THR A 200 -13.24 -8.73 19.48
C THR A 200 -14.21 -7.61 19.87
N PRO A 201 -15.14 -7.19 19.00
CA PRO A 201 -16.18 -6.25 19.41
C PRO A 201 -16.98 -6.89 20.54
N SER A 202 -17.16 -6.17 21.65
CA SER A 202 -18.11 -6.53 22.69
C SER A 202 -19.52 -6.54 22.09
N GLU A 203 -20.25 -7.63 22.35
CA GLU A 203 -21.64 -7.86 21.96
C GLU A 203 -22.58 -6.72 22.37
#